data_AF-A0A9N9AFD0-F1
#
_entry.id   AF-A0A9N9AFD0-F1
#
_cell.length_a   1.000
_cell.length_b   1.000
_cell.length_c   1.000
_cell.angle_alpha   90.00
_cell.angle_beta   90.00
_cell.angle_gamma   90.00
#
_symmetry.space_group_name_H-M   'P 1'
#
loop_
_entity.id
_entity.type
_entity.pdbx_description
1 polymer ?
#
loop_
_entity_poly.entity_id
_entity_poly.type
_entity_poly.pdbx_seq_one_letter_code
_entity_poly.pdbx_strand_id
1 'polypeptide(L)'
;MGDNNLPLYFFEPETSNASRKGPRRRRPNMFISYRKEMMNSKPPNMQMTEYSKLVSKWWKKLSANEKAKLQRRYQIERDQEVQRISSKIDEGMSNPNIINSIYFGYYLL
;
A
#
# COMPACT_ATOMS: atom_id res chain seq x y z
N MET A 1 -24.16 45.99 34.63
CA MET A 1 -24.97 44.89 34.07
C MET A 1 -24.24 44.45 32.82
N GLY A 2 -23.48 43.36 32.90
CA GLY A 2 -22.54 42.93 31.86
C GLY A 2 -23.19 41.89 30.96
N ASP A 3 -23.38 42.22 29.70
CA ASP A 3 -23.95 41.30 28.72
C ASP A 3 -22.80 40.49 28.09
N ASN A 4 -22.47 39.37 28.74
CA ASN A 4 -21.55 38.36 28.20
C ASN A 4 -22.24 37.56 27.09
N ASN A 5 -22.35 38.13 25.89
CA ASN A 5 -22.70 37.37 24.69
C ASN A 5 -21.49 36.56 24.23
N LEU A 6 -21.28 35.38 24.83
CA LEU A 6 -20.40 34.35 24.27
C LEU A 6 -21.09 33.77 23.02
N PRO A 7 -20.48 33.85 21.82
CA PRO A 7 -21.01 33.14 20.67
C PRO A 7 -20.85 31.64 20.93
N LEU A 8 -21.99 30.97 21.15
CA LEU A 8 -22.09 29.52 21.20
C LEU A 8 -21.71 28.98 19.81
N TYR A 9 -20.43 28.70 19.59
CA TYR A 9 -19.94 28.07 18.37
C TYR A 9 -20.38 26.61 18.38
N PHE A 10 -21.58 26.37 17.85
CA PHE A 10 -22.09 25.03 17.59
C PHE A 10 -21.29 24.48 16.39
N PHE A 11 -20.40 23.53 16.67
CA PHE A 11 -19.63 22.85 15.64
C PHE A 11 -20.55 21.80 15.01
N GLU A 12 -21.29 22.17 13.97
CA GLU A 12 -21.95 21.18 13.13
C GLU A 12 -20.87 20.36 12.43
N PRO A 13 -20.78 19.04 12.63
CA PRO A 13 -19.89 18.24 11.82
C PRO A 13 -20.45 18.24 10.40
N GLU A 14 -19.86 19.06 9.53
CA GLU A 14 -19.99 18.93 8.08
C GLU A 14 -19.39 17.58 7.65
N THR A 15 -20.13 16.49 7.88
CA THR A 15 -19.89 15.27 7.11
C THR A 15 -20.69 15.42 5.81
N SER A 16 -20.24 16.39 5.00
CA SER A 16 -20.53 16.39 3.57
C SER A 16 -20.19 15.00 3.04
N ASN A 17 -21.01 14.49 2.14
CA ASN A 17 -20.92 13.17 1.52
C ASN A 17 -19.58 12.96 0.78
N ALA A 18 -18.49 12.85 1.53
CA ALA A 18 -17.21 12.37 1.06
C ALA A 18 -17.48 10.93 0.63
N SER A 19 -17.67 10.78 -0.68
CA SER A 19 -17.81 9.50 -1.36
C SER A 19 -16.94 8.47 -0.64
N ARG A 20 -17.52 7.33 -0.27
CA ARG A 20 -16.84 6.16 0.31
C ARG A 20 -15.84 5.57 -0.69
N LYS A 21 -14.91 6.40 -1.20
CA LYS A 21 -13.74 5.98 -1.95
C LYS A 21 -12.87 5.29 -0.90
N GLY A 22 -13.05 3.97 -0.82
CA GLY A 22 -12.25 3.12 0.05
C GLY A 22 -10.76 3.41 -0.14
N PRO A 23 -9.92 3.06 0.85
CA PRO A 23 -8.52 3.42 0.85
C PRO A 23 -7.85 3.00 -0.47
N ARG A 24 -7.36 3.98 -1.23
CA ARG A 24 -6.57 3.74 -2.45
C ARG A 24 -5.30 3.02 -2.02
N ARG A 25 -5.22 1.72 -2.26
CA ARG A 25 -4.04 0.91 -1.95
C ARG A 25 -2.90 1.41 -2.84
N ARG A 26 -1.79 1.84 -2.21
CA ARG A 26 -0.59 2.21 -2.96
C ARG A 26 -0.04 0.99 -3.67
N ARG A 27 0.55 1.23 -4.84
CA ARG A 27 1.26 0.21 -5.63
C ARG A 27 2.34 -0.42 -4.75
N PRO A 28 2.41 -1.76 -4.62
CA PRO A 28 3.49 -2.39 -3.90
C PRO A 28 4.78 -2.14 -4.68
N ASN A 29 5.80 -1.61 -4.01
CA ASN A 29 7.12 -1.40 -4.61
C ASN A 29 8.04 -2.60 -4.31
N MET A 30 9.19 -2.66 -4.99
CA MET A 30 10.20 -3.71 -4.82
C MET A 30 10.61 -3.92 -3.35
N PHE A 31 10.73 -2.83 -2.57
CA PHE A 31 11.05 -2.91 -1.14
C PHE A 31 9.94 -3.57 -0.31
N ILE A 32 8.67 -3.35 -0.64
CA ILE A 32 7.54 -4.00 0.03
C ILE A 32 7.56 -5.51 -0.21
N SER A 33 7.84 -5.96 -1.45
CA SER A 33 8.02 -7.38 -1.75
C SER A 33 9.19 -7.97 -0.97
N TYR A 34 10.36 -7.30 -0.98
CA TYR A 34 11.53 -7.71 -0.20
C TYR A 34 11.22 -7.81 1.30
N ARG A 35 10.55 -6.80 1.87
CA ARG A 35 10.17 -6.79 3.28
C ARG A 35 9.23 -7.96 3.60
N LYS A 36 8.26 -8.26 2.73
CA LYS A 36 7.34 -9.37 2.91
C LYS A 36 8.07 -10.71 2.96
N GLU A 37 9.06 -10.91 2.09
CA GLU A 37 9.92 -12.09 2.13
C GLU A 37 10.71 -12.18 3.44
N MET A 38 11.32 -11.07 3.87
CA MET A 38 12.08 -11.02 5.12
C MET A 38 11.21 -11.33 6.35
N MET A 39 9.93 -10.93 6.35
CA MET A 39 9.01 -11.21 7.47
C MET A 39 8.90 -12.70 7.82
N ASN A 40 9.09 -13.61 6.86
CA ASN A 40 9.08 -15.05 7.11
C ASN A 40 10.24 -15.49 8.01
N SER A 41 11.31 -14.69 8.08
CA SER A 41 12.49 -14.92 8.91
C SER A 41 12.53 -14.03 10.16
N LYS A 42 11.40 -13.41 10.52
CA LYS A 42 11.32 -12.55 11.71
C LYS A 42 11.44 -13.40 12.99
N PRO A 43 12.35 -13.05 13.93
CA PRO A 43 12.38 -13.69 15.24
C PRO A 43 11.07 -13.48 16.01
N PRO A 44 10.54 -14.51 16.71
CA PRO A 44 9.23 -14.45 17.36
C PRO A 44 9.14 -13.33 18.40
N ASN A 45 10.22 -13.11 19.17
CA ASN A 45 10.25 -12.16 20.29
C ASN A 45 10.73 -10.74 19.92
N MET A 46 10.89 -10.43 18.63
CA MET A 46 11.35 -9.10 18.21
C MET A 46 10.16 -8.16 17.93
N GLN A 47 10.26 -6.92 18.42
CA GLN A 47 9.29 -5.87 18.13
C GLN A 47 9.26 -5.56 16.62
N MET A 48 8.05 -5.38 16.07
CA MET A 48 7.88 -5.13 14.63
C MET A 48 8.60 -3.84 14.19
N THR A 49 8.61 -2.81 15.04
CA THR A 49 9.26 -1.52 14.79
C THR A 49 10.77 -1.67 14.63
N GLU A 50 11.40 -2.46 15.49
CA GLU A 50 12.83 -2.74 15.44
C GLU A 50 13.20 -3.57 14.21
N TYR A 51 12.42 -4.62 13.94
CA TYR A 51 12.62 -5.44 12.76
C TYR A 51 12.46 -4.62 11.47
N SER A 52 11.47 -3.72 11.41
CA SER A 52 11.27 -2.81 10.28
C SER A 52 12.49 -1.91 10.03
N LYS A 53 13.12 -1.41 11.11
CA LYS A 53 14.36 -0.63 11.03
C LYS A 53 15.52 -1.49 10.50
N LEU A 54 15.63 -2.75 10.94
CA LEU A 54 16.66 -3.69 10.49
C LEU A 54 16.52 -4.01 9.00
N VAL A 55 15.32 -4.40 8.54
CA VAL A 55 15.05 -4.69 7.12
C VAL A 55 15.38 -3.49 6.24
N SER A 56 15.05 -2.28 6.70
CA SER A 56 15.39 -1.05 5.97
C SER A 56 16.90 -0.83 5.88
N LYS A 57 17.66 -1.18 6.92
CA LYS A 57 19.14 -1.15 6.89
C LYS A 57 19.71 -2.21 5.94
N TRP A 58 19.19 -3.44 5.97
CA TRP A 58 19.62 -4.52 5.06
C TRP A 58 19.35 -4.15 3.60
N TRP A 59 18.17 -3.62 3.31
CA TRP A 59 17.82 -3.12 1.97
C TRP A 59 18.83 -2.10 1.42
N LYS A 60 19.28 -1.17 2.26
CA LYS A 60 20.28 -0.17 1.88
C LYS A 60 21.66 -0.80 1.62
N LYS A 61 22.00 -1.87 2.33
CA LYS A 61 23.27 -2.60 2.20
C LYS A 61 23.32 -3.58 1.03
N LEU A 62 22.17 -3.95 0.44
CA LEU A 62 22.14 -4.82 -0.73
C LEU A 62 22.95 -4.23 -1.89
N SER A 63 23.78 -5.09 -2.49
CA SER A 63 24.54 -4.78 -3.69
C SER A 63 23.63 -4.53 -4.90
N ALA A 64 24.17 -3.89 -5.94
CA ALA A 64 23.46 -3.68 -7.19
C ALA A 64 23.00 -5.00 -7.82
N ASN A 65 23.83 -6.05 -7.74
CA ASN A 65 23.52 -7.38 -8.27
C ASN A 65 22.34 -8.05 -7.55
N GLU A 66 22.28 -7.94 -6.21
CA GLU A 66 21.16 -8.47 -5.44
C GLU A 66 19.87 -7.69 -5.71
N LYS A 67 19.96 -6.35 -5.79
CA LYS A 67 18.82 -5.52 -6.17
C LYS A 67 18.30 -5.85 -7.57
N ALA A 68 19.18 -6.13 -8.52
CA ALA A 68 18.79 -6.54 -9.87
C ALA A 68 18.03 -7.88 -9.87
N LYS A 69 18.47 -8.86 -9.06
CA LYS A 69 17.74 -10.12 -8.89
C LYS A 69 16.35 -9.89 -8.29
N LEU A 70 16.26 -9.08 -7.24
CA LEU A 70 14.98 -8.72 -6.61
C LEU A 70 14.07 -7.95 -7.56
N GLN A 71 14.61 -7.08 -8.39
CA GLN A 71 13.86 -6.35 -9.41
C GLN A 71 13.26 -7.29 -10.44
N ARG A 72 14.03 -8.25 -10.96
CA ARG A 72 13.51 -9.27 -11.89
C ARG A 72 12.39 -10.08 -11.26
N ARG A 73 12.56 -10.54 -10.01
CA ARG A 73 11.52 -11.28 -9.30
C ARG A 73 10.25 -10.45 -9.11
N TYR A 74 10.41 -9.20 -8.64
CA TYR A 74 9.30 -8.26 -8.47
C TYR A 74 8.55 -8.05 -9.79
N GLN A 75 9.27 -7.90 -10.90
CA GLN A 75 8.69 -7.73 -12.23
C GLN A 75 7.85 -8.95 -12.66
N ILE A 76 8.37 -10.16 -12.44
CA ILE A 76 7.63 -11.41 -12.73
C ILE A 76 6.37 -11.52 -11.88
N GLU A 77 6.48 -11.31 -10.57
CA GLU A 77 5.34 -11.38 -9.64
C GLU A 77 4.26 -10.35 -9.99
N ARG A 78 4.69 -9.14 -10.38
CA ARG A 78 3.83 -8.07 -10.84
C ARG A 78 3.05 -8.48 -12.09
N ASP A 79 3.75 -8.99 -13.11
CA ASP A 79 3.13 -9.35 -14.38
C ASP A 79 2.17 -10.56 -14.20
N GLN A 80 2.51 -11.52 -13.34
CA GLN A 80 1.61 -12.61 -12.96
C GLN A 80 0.35 -12.13 -12.22
N GLU A 81 0.48 -11.16 -11.32
CA GLU A 81 -0.67 -10.61 -10.60
C GLU A 81 -1.62 -9.88 -11.56
N VAL A 82 -1.09 -9.14 -12.54
CA VAL A 82 -1.88 -8.51 -13.59
C VAL A 82 -2.67 -9.56 -14.38
N GLN A 83 -2.01 -10.65 -14.81
CA GLN A 83 -2.69 -11.75 -15.53
C GLN A 83 -3.77 -12.42 -14.69
N ARG A 84 -3.48 -12.70 -13.41
CA ARG A 84 -4.47 -13.29 -12.49
C ARG A 84 -5.70 -12.39 -12.35
N ILE A 85 -5.50 -11.08 -12.33
CA ILE A 85 -6.59 -10.11 -12.22
C ILE A 85 -7.36 -10.01 -13.54
N SER A 86 -6.69 -9.99 -14.69
CA SER A 86 -7.38 -9.97 -15.99
C SER A 86 -8.30 -11.18 -16.13
N SER A 87 -7.83 -12.39 -15.77
CA SER A 87 -8.68 -13.58 -15.79
C SER A 87 -9.89 -13.48 -14.87
N LYS A 88 -9.74 -12.88 -13.67
CA LYS A 88 -10.88 -12.65 -12.74
C LYS A 88 -11.89 -11.61 -13.25
N ILE A 89 -11.44 -10.67 -14.08
CA ILE A 89 -12.33 -9.68 -14.72
C ILE A 89 -13.17 -10.38 -15.79
N ASP A 90 -12.55 -11.24 -16.60
CA ASP A 90 -13.24 -12.02 -17.64
C ASP A 90 -14.28 -12.99 -17.03
N GLU A 91 -14.03 -13.50 -15.83
CA GLU A 91 -14.98 -14.31 -15.04
C GLU A 91 -16.14 -13.50 -14.42
N GLY A 92 -16.26 -12.20 -14.69
CA GLY A 92 -17.38 -11.36 -14.25
C GLY A 92 -17.35 -10.98 -12.75
N MET A 93 -16.27 -11.31 -12.03
CA MET A 93 -16.10 -11.01 -10.60
C MET A 93 -15.17 -9.80 -10.37
N SER A 94 -15.54 -8.59 -10.79
CA SER A 94 -14.83 -7.41 -10.25
C SER A 94 -15.55 -6.07 -10.33
N ASN A 95 -15.51 -5.37 -9.20
CA ASN A 95 -15.91 -3.97 -9.05
C ASN A 95 -14.95 -3.07 -9.87
N PRO A 96 -15.46 -2.16 -10.73
CA PRO A 96 -14.64 -1.32 -11.61
C PRO A 96 -13.64 -0.41 -10.87
N ASN A 97 -13.84 -0.16 -9.57
CA ASN A 97 -12.88 0.58 -8.74
C ASN A 97 -11.61 -0.22 -8.42
N ILE A 98 -11.71 -1.56 -8.36
CA ILE A 98 -10.56 -2.45 -8.10
C ILE A 98 -9.70 -2.55 -9.36
N ILE A 99 -10.33 -2.69 -10.52
CA ILE A 99 -9.68 -2.78 -11.83
C ILE A 99 -8.84 -1.52 -12.12
N ASN A 100 -9.44 -0.34 -11.96
CA ASN A 100 -8.77 0.93 -12.21
C ASN A 100 -7.61 1.21 -11.25
N SER A 101 -7.72 0.84 -9.96
CA SER A 101 -6.62 1.02 -9.01
C SER A 101 -5.39 0.16 -9.34
N ILE A 102 -5.59 -0.96 -10.03
CA ILE A 102 -4.56 -1.95 -10.34
C ILE A 102 -3.92 -1.64 -11.70
N TYR A 103 -4.72 -1.38 -12.74
CA TYR A 103 -4.20 -1.06 -14.08
C TYR A 103 -3.44 0.25 -14.12
N PHE A 104 -4.00 1.33 -13.59
CA PHE A 104 -3.22 2.57 -13.47
C PHE A 104 -2.00 2.29 -12.60
N GLY A 105 -2.19 1.50 -11.52
CA GLY A 105 -1.22 0.94 -10.58
C GLY A 105 0.10 0.35 -11.11
N TYR A 106 0.17 -0.19 -12.31
CA TYR A 106 1.39 -0.91 -12.73
C TYR A 106 2.01 -0.41 -14.05
N TYR A 107 1.29 0.43 -14.79
CA TYR A 107 1.63 0.81 -16.18
C TYR A 107 2.16 2.25 -16.37
N LEU A 108 2.31 3.00 -15.29
CA LEU A 108 3.03 4.29 -15.30
C LEU A 108 4.37 4.08 -14.58
N LEU A 109 5.40 3.78 -15.37
CA LEU A 109 6.82 3.76 -15.02
C LEU A 109 7.46 5.00 -15.65
#